data_AF-S6TTM2-F1
#
_entry.id   AF-S6TTM2-F1
#
_cell.length_a   1.000
_cell.length_b   1.000
_cell.length_c   1.000
_cell.angle_alpha   90.00
_cell.angle_beta   90.00
_cell.angle_gamma   90.00
#
_symmetry.space_group_name_H-M   'P 1'
#
loop_
_entity.id
_entity.type
_entity.pdbx_description
1 polymer ?
#
loop_
_entity_poly.entity_id
_entity_poly.type
_entity_poly.pdbx_seq_one_letter_code
_entity_poly.pdbx_strand_id
1 'polypeptide(L)'
;MLTNGQDTFSSDRVIDGAIDVNSTDGNTSTLTINSGATVTSEGGRIVGQASRTGVNMAQANVVVEGAGSRWVVPRTSFVLGNTIVVGGVGQGDLTVRNGGQVSVRDLDLGDVNGSRSNAFSNAQLLVSGQNSLVDAVNIEAGGVFVYRSGITANDGGKINSQQVDIDSVVNLSGAGTRWDNSGVFRNRNNLTLENGAVLTSDSLLLGSAISSRSNQVNITGQGTRLAVQSMTLGTSDTRTFLTLSDGAELSATNGILISTTSNINTATRGTLAVGGPVVTDPNRTDIDSVTAGAAQAAGRLDPQTAITFGTGNGHLAFNHTDTDLQVANTLNGTGRVYAFNGNTTLSGDLTGLAGSVVVRGGRLVLSGNVDQLNQRGNTATTQSLSRFNVGNGTLVVNGIAGRTEFGTYTNSAQVLDG
;
A
#
# COMPACT_ATOMS: atom_id res chain seq x y z
N MET A 1 -24.79 25.58 6.84
CA MET A 1 -23.59 26.19 6.22
C MET A 1 -22.86 27.05 7.24
N LEU A 2 -21.58 26.80 7.46
CA LEU A 2 -20.65 27.57 8.29
C LEU A 2 -19.56 28.12 7.37
N THR A 3 -19.25 29.42 7.43
CA THR A 3 -18.19 30.04 6.63
C THR A 3 -17.33 30.95 7.48
N ASN A 4 -16.00 30.76 7.47
CA ASN A 4 -15.03 31.56 8.24
C ASN A 4 -15.38 31.71 9.73
N GLY A 5 -15.85 30.62 10.34
CA GLY A 5 -16.33 30.65 11.71
C GLY A 5 -16.08 29.34 12.46
N GLN A 6 -16.42 29.36 13.74
CA GLN A 6 -16.40 28.20 14.60
C GLN A 6 -17.81 27.91 15.11
N ASP A 7 -18.20 26.64 15.09
CA ASP A 7 -19.47 26.19 15.68
C ASP A 7 -19.27 24.86 16.40
N THR A 8 -20.13 24.57 17.37
CA THR A 8 -20.10 23.34 18.16
C THR A 8 -21.49 22.74 18.28
N PHE A 9 -21.63 21.50 17.86
CA PHE A 9 -22.83 20.69 18.03
C PHE A 9 -22.62 19.76 19.23
N SER A 10 -23.11 20.19 20.40
CA SER A 10 -23.03 19.47 21.68
C SER A 10 -24.33 18.76 22.07
N SER A 11 -25.31 18.71 21.16
CA SER A 11 -26.58 18.01 21.30
C SER A 11 -26.98 17.41 19.96
N ASP A 12 -27.87 16.42 19.98
CA ASP A 12 -28.35 15.77 18.76
C ASP A 12 -28.93 16.78 17.77
N ARG A 13 -28.66 16.57 16.48
CA ARG A 13 -29.16 17.40 15.38
C ARG A 13 -29.52 16.55 14.18
N VAL A 14 -30.60 16.94 13.51
CA VAL A 14 -30.94 16.45 12.16
C VAL A 14 -30.86 17.65 11.24
N ILE A 15 -30.01 17.56 10.23
CA ILE A 15 -29.82 18.58 9.20
C ILE A 15 -30.50 18.08 7.93
N ASP A 16 -31.50 18.84 7.47
CA ASP A 16 -32.14 18.64 6.17
C ASP A 16 -31.19 19.20 5.08
N GLY A 17 -30.39 18.30 4.50
CA GLY A 17 -29.32 18.61 3.55
C GLY A 17 -27.90 18.33 4.07
N ALA A 18 -26.90 18.86 3.36
CA ALA A 18 -25.48 18.66 3.67
C ALA A 18 -24.96 19.63 4.74
N ILE A 19 -23.98 19.17 5.52
CA ILE A 19 -23.18 20.05 6.38
C ILE A 19 -22.07 20.68 5.54
N ASP A 20 -22.21 21.96 5.22
CA ASP A 20 -21.16 22.74 4.55
C ASP A 20 -20.33 23.52 5.56
N VAL A 21 -19.03 23.21 5.64
CA VAL A 21 -18.00 23.98 6.34
C VAL A 21 -17.05 24.56 5.30
N ASN A 22 -17.10 25.87 5.12
CA ASN A 22 -16.33 26.58 4.11
C ASN A 22 -15.36 27.58 4.74
N SER A 23 -14.23 27.83 4.10
CA SER A 23 -13.37 28.95 4.48
C SER A 23 -12.83 29.70 3.27
N THR A 24 -12.57 31.00 3.40
CA THR A 24 -12.07 31.89 2.33
C THR A 24 -10.98 32.83 2.86
N ASP A 25 -10.22 33.44 1.96
CA ASP A 25 -9.35 34.59 2.25
C ASP A 25 -8.33 34.37 3.38
N GLY A 26 -7.70 33.19 3.43
CA GLY A 26 -6.70 32.85 4.45
C GLY A 26 -7.26 32.54 5.83
N ASN A 27 -8.59 32.47 5.97
CA ASN A 27 -9.22 32.15 7.25
C ASN A 27 -9.23 30.63 7.50
N THR A 28 -9.73 30.27 8.69
CA THR A 28 -10.06 28.90 9.04
C THR A 28 -11.53 28.83 9.46
N SER A 29 -12.21 27.75 9.09
CA SER A 29 -13.54 27.42 9.59
C SER A 29 -13.53 26.05 10.24
N THR A 30 -14.14 25.92 11.42
CA THR A 30 -14.13 24.66 12.18
C THR A 30 -15.52 24.35 12.73
N LEU A 31 -16.02 23.16 12.44
CA LEU A 31 -17.19 22.59 13.13
C LEU A 31 -16.73 21.47 14.06
N THR A 32 -17.17 21.52 15.31
CA THR A 32 -16.93 20.45 16.28
C THR A 32 -18.24 19.74 16.63
N ILE A 33 -18.27 18.41 16.53
CA ILE A 33 -19.36 17.56 17.01
C ILE A 33 -18.83 16.84 18.24
N ASN A 34 -19.40 17.12 19.41
CA ASN A 34 -18.87 16.62 20.68
C ASN A 34 -19.95 16.31 21.72
N SER A 35 -19.52 16.03 22.95
CA SER A 35 -20.41 15.88 24.11
C SER A 35 -21.47 14.78 23.95
N GLY A 36 -21.17 13.74 23.16
CA GLY A 36 -22.10 12.65 22.92
C GLY A 36 -23.18 12.94 21.86
N ALA A 37 -23.09 14.07 21.17
CA ALA A 37 -24.07 14.46 20.16
C ALA A 37 -24.08 13.52 18.95
N THR A 38 -25.27 13.12 18.51
CA THR A 38 -25.49 12.47 17.22
C THR A 38 -26.02 13.48 16.21
N VAL A 39 -25.24 13.74 15.16
CA VAL A 39 -25.58 14.66 14.09
C VAL A 39 -25.84 13.86 12.82
N THR A 40 -27.05 13.96 12.29
CA THR A 40 -27.44 13.31 11.03
C THR A 40 -27.56 14.36 9.93
N SER A 41 -26.97 14.11 8.77
CA SER A 41 -27.09 14.98 7.58
C SER A 41 -27.19 14.15 6.30
N GLU A 42 -27.64 14.76 5.21
CA GLU A 42 -27.68 14.10 3.89
C GLU A 42 -26.29 14.00 3.24
N GLY A 43 -25.29 14.70 3.77
CA GLY A 43 -23.92 14.69 3.28
C GLY A 43 -23.05 15.71 4.00
N GLY A 44 -21.85 15.96 3.46
CA GLY A 44 -20.92 16.94 4.01
C GLY A 44 -19.95 17.50 2.99
N ARG A 45 -19.55 18.74 3.20
CA ARG A 45 -18.50 19.42 2.42
C ARG A 45 -17.61 20.20 3.36
N ILE A 46 -16.33 19.87 3.36
CA ILE A 46 -15.30 20.49 4.21
C ILE A 46 -14.27 21.13 3.27
N VAL A 47 -14.48 22.39 2.88
CA VAL A 47 -13.69 23.01 1.81
C VAL A 47 -13.28 24.44 2.16
N GLY A 48 -12.01 24.62 2.50
CA GLY A 48 -11.32 25.90 2.42
C GLY A 48 -11.03 26.24 0.96
N GLN A 49 -11.19 27.50 0.59
CA GLN A 49 -11.08 27.99 -0.79
C GLN A 49 -9.74 27.62 -1.41
N ALA A 50 -9.79 27.12 -2.65
CA ALA A 50 -8.62 26.79 -3.44
C ALA A 50 -7.73 28.04 -3.66
N SER A 51 -6.47 27.95 -3.23
CA SER A 51 -5.45 28.93 -3.62
C SER A 51 -4.76 28.47 -4.91
N ARG A 52 -4.45 29.41 -5.81
CA ARG A 52 -3.64 29.15 -7.02
C ARG A 52 -2.19 29.61 -6.90
N THR A 53 -1.89 30.43 -5.90
CA THR A 53 -0.58 31.06 -5.70
C THR A 53 0.08 30.63 -4.38
N GLY A 54 -0.62 29.86 -3.55
CA GLY A 54 -0.21 29.53 -2.18
C GLY A 54 -0.40 30.68 -1.19
N VAL A 55 -0.89 31.84 -1.63
CA VAL A 55 -1.22 32.98 -0.76
C VAL A 55 -2.64 32.84 -0.23
N ASN A 56 -2.87 33.28 1.01
CA ASN A 56 -4.18 33.29 1.69
C ASN A 56 -4.92 31.94 1.59
N MET A 57 -4.20 30.85 1.82
CA MET A 57 -4.78 29.51 1.84
C MET A 57 -5.79 29.42 3.00
N ALA A 58 -7.03 29.13 2.65
CA ALA A 58 -8.09 28.95 3.63
C ALA A 58 -8.26 27.46 3.96
N GLN A 59 -8.61 27.15 5.20
CA GLN A 59 -8.72 25.79 5.71
C GLN A 59 -10.12 25.55 6.32
N ALA A 60 -10.74 24.43 5.99
CA ALA A 60 -11.98 24.00 6.63
C ALA A 60 -11.75 22.71 7.43
N ASN A 61 -12.35 22.61 8.62
CA ASN A 61 -12.14 21.47 9.50
C ASN A 61 -13.48 20.98 10.07
N VAL A 62 -13.64 19.67 10.14
CA VAL A 62 -14.64 19.03 11.00
C VAL A 62 -13.94 18.13 12.00
N VAL A 63 -14.30 18.29 13.27
CA VAL A 63 -13.81 17.45 14.37
C VAL A 63 -14.98 16.71 14.98
N VAL A 64 -14.96 15.38 14.97
CA VAL A 64 -15.90 14.54 15.70
C VAL A 64 -15.17 13.91 16.88
N GLU A 65 -15.52 14.31 18.10
CA GLU A 65 -14.75 13.92 19.28
C GLU A 65 -15.57 13.62 20.53
N GLY A 66 -15.00 12.77 21.37
CA GLY A 66 -15.62 12.35 22.61
C GLY A 66 -16.51 11.12 22.43
N ALA A 67 -16.58 10.31 23.49
CA ALA A 67 -17.37 9.10 23.50
C ALA A 67 -18.84 9.40 23.20
N GLY A 68 -19.42 8.65 22.25
CA GLY A 68 -20.81 8.78 21.85
C GLY A 68 -21.09 9.88 20.82
N SER A 69 -20.12 10.75 20.52
CA SER A 69 -20.28 11.77 19.47
C SER A 69 -20.23 11.14 18.09
N ARG A 70 -21.23 11.42 17.26
CA ARG A 70 -21.37 10.79 15.94
C ARG A 70 -21.75 11.80 14.87
N TRP A 71 -21.13 11.67 13.71
CA TRP A 71 -21.66 12.22 12.47
C TRP A 71 -22.13 11.07 11.57
N VAL A 72 -23.42 11.02 11.32
CA VAL A 72 -24.06 9.99 10.51
C VAL A 72 -24.59 10.62 9.23
N VAL A 73 -24.05 10.16 8.10
CA VAL A 73 -24.63 10.38 6.79
C VAL A 73 -25.30 9.06 6.37
N PRO A 74 -26.65 8.98 6.35
CA PRO A 74 -27.36 7.76 6.06
C PRO A 74 -26.96 7.14 4.72
N ARG A 75 -26.95 5.81 4.62
CA ARG A 75 -26.61 5.09 3.39
C ARG A 75 -27.86 4.86 2.55
N THR A 76 -28.33 5.88 1.86
CA THR A 76 -29.53 5.79 1.02
C THR A 76 -29.19 5.37 -0.41
N SER A 77 -30.23 5.06 -1.21
CA SER A 77 -30.09 4.81 -2.66
C SER A 77 -30.14 6.10 -3.50
N PHE A 78 -30.32 7.27 -2.89
CA PHE A 78 -30.33 8.55 -3.61
C PHE A 78 -28.92 8.89 -4.12
N VAL A 79 -28.86 9.45 -5.34
CA VAL A 79 -27.59 9.76 -6.06
C VAL A 79 -26.96 11.06 -5.57
N LEU A 80 -27.75 11.94 -4.95
CA LEU A 80 -27.32 13.23 -4.41
C LEU A 80 -27.59 13.18 -2.91
N GLY A 81 -26.52 13.17 -2.12
CA GLY A 81 -26.53 12.78 -0.71
C GLY A 81 -25.81 11.45 -0.52
N ASN A 82 -25.35 11.17 0.70
CA ASN A 82 -24.50 10.04 1.11
C ASN A 82 -22.98 10.25 1.04
N THR A 83 -22.51 11.42 0.58
CA THR A 83 -21.07 11.72 0.42
C THR A 83 -20.60 12.76 1.43
N ILE A 84 -19.42 12.54 2.00
CA ILE A 84 -18.63 13.59 2.65
C ILE A 84 -17.42 13.90 1.77
N VAL A 85 -17.32 15.15 1.32
CA VAL A 85 -16.18 15.65 0.55
C VAL A 85 -15.25 16.44 1.46
N VAL A 86 -14.01 15.98 1.58
CA VAL A 86 -12.93 16.62 2.33
C VAL A 86 -11.95 17.27 1.37
N GLY A 87 -11.68 18.56 1.55
CA GLY A 87 -10.76 19.37 0.73
C GLY A 87 -11.32 19.74 -0.64
N GLY A 88 -11.94 18.81 -1.36
CA GLY A 88 -12.43 19.05 -2.72
C GLY A 88 -11.32 19.65 -3.59
N VAL A 89 -11.56 20.85 -4.13
CA VAL A 89 -10.57 21.62 -4.92
C VAL A 89 -9.60 22.46 -4.08
N GLY A 90 -9.82 22.57 -2.77
CA GLY A 90 -9.07 23.42 -1.85
C GLY A 90 -8.50 22.63 -0.67
N GLN A 91 -8.67 23.12 0.56
CA GLN A 91 -8.06 22.50 1.76
C GLN A 91 -9.10 22.08 2.79
N GLY A 92 -9.03 20.86 3.29
CA GLY A 92 -9.98 20.37 4.27
C GLY A 92 -9.46 19.22 5.13
N ASP A 93 -9.86 19.22 6.40
CA ASP A 93 -9.49 18.18 7.35
C ASP A 93 -10.75 17.58 8.01
N LEU A 94 -10.81 16.25 8.04
CA LEU A 94 -11.75 15.49 8.87
C LEU A 94 -10.96 14.79 9.98
N THR A 95 -11.22 15.17 11.23
CA THR A 95 -10.61 14.57 12.41
C THR A 95 -11.66 13.83 13.22
N VAL A 96 -11.41 12.54 13.47
CA VAL A 96 -12.24 11.68 14.31
C VAL A 96 -11.39 11.18 15.46
N ARG A 97 -11.69 11.60 16.68
CA ARG A 97 -10.80 11.33 17.81
C ARG A 97 -11.50 11.07 19.13
N ASN A 98 -10.77 10.53 20.11
CA ASN A 98 -11.24 10.39 21.49
C ASN A 98 -12.61 9.68 21.60
N GLY A 99 -12.87 8.65 20.81
CA GLY A 99 -14.13 7.90 20.79
C GLY A 99 -15.24 8.46 19.89
N GLY A 100 -14.98 9.55 19.16
CA GLY A 100 -15.89 10.06 18.14
C GLY A 100 -16.03 9.13 16.94
N GLN A 101 -17.15 9.18 16.22
CA GLN A 101 -17.44 8.27 15.11
C GLN A 101 -18.04 8.98 13.90
N VAL A 102 -17.62 8.60 12.70
CA VAL A 102 -18.21 9.05 11.43
C VAL A 102 -18.70 7.83 10.66
N SER A 103 -19.95 7.86 10.19
CA SER A 103 -20.51 6.84 9.31
C SER A 103 -21.00 7.51 8.04
N VAL A 104 -20.55 7.02 6.89
CA VAL A 104 -20.90 7.56 5.57
C VAL A 104 -20.95 6.43 4.55
N ARG A 105 -21.54 6.67 3.39
CA ARG A 105 -21.39 5.76 2.25
C ARG A 105 -20.09 6.07 1.51
N ASP A 106 -19.97 7.29 1.00
CA ASP A 106 -18.86 7.71 0.15
C ASP A 106 -18.04 8.78 0.88
N LEU A 107 -16.76 8.52 1.10
CA LEU A 107 -15.82 9.48 1.68
C LEU A 107 -14.79 9.87 0.62
N ASP A 108 -14.94 11.08 0.11
CA ASP A 108 -14.10 11.62 -0.96
C ASP A 108 -13.06 12.56 -0.37
N LEU A 109 -11.79 12.19 -0.47
CA LEU A 109 -10.67 13.06 -0.13
C LEU A 109 -10.16 13.73 -1.42
N GLY A 110 -10.78 14.86 -1.76
CA GLY A 110 -10.37 15.73 -2.87
C GLY A 110 -11.39 15.88 -3.99
N ASP A 111 -10.95 16.40 -5.13
CA ASP A 111 -11.73 16.49 -6.37
C ASP A 111 -11.55 15.19 -7.17
N VAL A 112 -12.02 14.06 -6.59
CA VAL A 112 -11.76 12.68 -7.05
C VAL A 112 -12.05 12.49 -8.54
N ASN A 113 -13.13 13.10 -9.04
CA ASN A 113 -13.58 13.02 -10.44
C ASN A 113 -13.33 14.31 -11.23
N GLY A 114 -12.60 15.27 -10.65
CA GLY A 114 -12.46 16.60 -11.22
C GLY A 114 -11.02 16.98 -11.56
N SER A 115 -10.91 18.00 -12.40
CA SER A 115 -9.65 18.53 -12.91
C SER A 115 -9.29 19.90 -12.33
N ARG A 116 -9.93 20.28 -11.22
CA ARG A 116 -9.83 21.64 -10.67
C ARG A 116 -8.89 21.74 -9.46
N SER A 117 -8.50 20.62 -8.86
CA SER A 117 -7.44 20.58 -7.85
C SER A 117 -6.11 21.09 -8.41
N ASN A 118 -5.25 21.58 -7.54
CA ASN A 118 -3.93 22.09 -7.87
C ASN A 118 -2.92 21.77 -6.74
N ALA A 119 -1.66 22.17 -6.93
CA ALA A 119 -0.54 21.86 -6.02
C ALA A 119 -0.73 22.31 -4.55
N PHE A 120 -1.71 23.18 -4.27
CA PHE A 120 -2.06 23.69 -2.94
C PHE A 120 -3.35 23.07 -2.38
N SER A 121 -4.02 22.21 -3.14
CA SER A 121 -5.17 21.44 -2.68
C SER A 121 -4.72 20.32 -1.75
N ASN A 122 -5.44 20.16 -0.64
CA ASN A 122 -5.09 19.24 0.45
C ASN A 122 -6.35 18.62 1.06
N ALA A 123 -6.35 17.30 1.29
CA ALA A 123 -7.33 16.69 2.19
C ALA A 123 -6.67 15.72 3.17
N GLN A 124 -7.05 15.86 4.44
CA GLN A 124 -6.54 15.00 5.49
C GLN A 124 -7.70 14.29 6.21
N LEU A 125 -7.55 12.99 6.38
CA LEU A 125 -8.33 12.21 7.33
C LEU A 125 -7.43 11.76 8.48
N LEU A 126 -7.82 12.09 9.71
CA LEU A 126 -7.20 11.61 10.93
C LEU A 126 -8.21 10.82 11.76
N VAL A 127 -7.89 9.57 12.09
CA VAL A 127 -8.66 8.73 13.03
C VAL A 127 -7.78 8.31 14.19
N SER A 128 -7.98 8.90 15.36
CA SER A 128 -7.04 8.80 16.47
C SER A 128 -7.70 8.44 17.79
N GLY A 129 -7.09 7.51 18.53
CA GLY A 129 -7.53 7.17 19.87
C GLY A 129 -8.54 6.02 19.91
N GLN A 130 -8.63 5.40 21.08
CA GLN A 130 -9.48 4.23 21.27
C GLN A 130 -10.96 4.53 21.00
N ASN A 131 -11.62 3.57 20.35
CA ASN A 131 -13.03 3.63 19.94
C ASN A 131 -13.37 4.72 18.91
N SER A 132 -12.38 5.44 18.38
CA SER A 132 -12.61 6.32 17.23
C SER A 132 -12.77 5.51 15.96
N LEU A 133 -13.80 5.83 15.18
CA LEU A 133 -14.20 5.04 14.03
C LEU A 133 -14.60 5.92 12.85
N VAL A 134 -14.06 5.61 11.68
CA VAL A 134 -14.66 5.98 10.40
C VAL A 134 -15.19 4.72 9.74
N ASP A 135 -16.49 4.67 9.49
CA ASP A 135 -17.18 3.57 8.82
C ASP A 135 -17.74 4.06 7.47
N ALA A 136 -16.95 3.88 6.42
CA ALA A 136 -17.30 4.24 5.06
C ALA A 136 -17.58 2.98 4.23
N VAL A 137 -18.36 3.09 3.16
CA VAL A 137 -18.45 2.00 2.17
C VAL A 137 -17.32 2.17 1.14
N ASN A 138 -17.24 3.36 0.56
CA ASN A 138 -16.25 3.74 -0.43
C ASN A 138 -15.35 4.84 0.14
N ILE A 139 -14.04 4.69 -0.02
CA ILE A 139 -13.07 5.74 0.25
C ILE A 139 -12.30 6.00 -1.04
N GLU A 140 -12.48 7.20 -1.57
CA GLU A 140 -11.84 7.62 -2.81
C GLU A 140 -10.96 8.84 -2.55
N ALA A 141 -9.78 8.87 -3.16
CA ALA A 141 -8.88 9.99 -3.00
C ALA A 141 -8.00 10.18 -4.23
N GLY A 142 -7.93 11.42 -4.68
CA GLY A 142 -7.13 11.77 -5.86
C GLY A 142 -7.62 13.03 -6.56
N GLY A 143 -7.06 13.26 -7.74
CA GLY A 143 -7.39 14.35 -8.64
C GLY A 143 -6.42 14.37 -9.84
N VAL A 144 -6.77 15.08 -10.91
CA VAL A 144 -5.98 15.07 -12.17
C VAL A 144 -4.62 15.77 -12.05
N PHE A 145 -4.45 16.68 -11.07
CA PHE A 145 -3.24 17.47 -10.87
C PHE A 145 -2.68 17.32 -9.46
N VAL A 146 -1.38 17.59 -9.28
CA VAL A 146 -0.60 17.49 -8.04
C VAL A 146 -1.47 17.85 -6.84
N TYR A 147 -1.85 16.84 -6.07
CA TYR A 147 -2.80 16.91 -4.98
C TYR A 147 -2.19 16.20 -3.78
N ARG A 148 -2.34 16.77 -2.58
CA ARG A 148 -1.84 16.14 -1.34
C ARG A 148 -3.04 15.56 -0.60
N SER A 149 -3.09 14.24 -0.49
CA SER A 149 -4.01 13.59 0.44
C SER A 149 -3.28 12.67 1.40
N GLY A 150 -3.74 12.67 2.63
CA GLY A 150 -3.22 11.85 3.70
C GLY A 150 -4.36 11.18 4.48
N ILE A 151 -4.17 9.90 4.78
CA ILE A 151 -5.04 9.15 5.67
C ILE A 151 -4.16 8.62 6.80
N THR A 152 -4.45 9.05 8.01
CA THR A 152 -3.73 8.61 9.21
C THR A 152 -4.71 7.97 10.17
N ALA A 153 -4.40 6.76 10.63
CA ALA A 153 -5.02 6.20 11.82
C ALA A 153 -3.95 5.88 12.85
N ASN A 154 -4.19 6.24 14.11
CA ASN A 154 -3.24 5.96 15.17
C ASN A 154 -3.91 5.78 16.54
N ASP A 155 -3.10 5.33 17.52
CA ASP A 155 -3.47 5.24 18.93
C ASP A 155 -4.80 4.49 19.20
N GLY A 156 -5.10 3.47 18.41
CA GLY A 156 -6.33 2.67 18.54
C GLY A 156 -7.47 3.09 17.61
N GLY A 157 -7.25 4.06 16.73
CA GLY A 157 -8.21 4.50 15.73
C GLY A 157 -8.55 3.41 14.71
N LYS A 158 -9.81 3.39 14.25
CA LYS A 158 -10.33 2.35 13.35
C LYS A 158 -10.95 2.92 12.09
N ILE A 159 -10.68 2.29 10.95
CA ILE A 159 -11.32 2.58 9.67
C ILE A 159 -11.95 1.30 9.14
N ASN A 160 -13.22 1.35 8.76
CA ASN A 160 -13.90 0.28 8.04
C ASN A 160 -14.22 0.77 6.63
N SER A 161 -14.02 -0.10 5.64
CA SER A 161 -14.35 0.16 4.23
C SER A 161 -14.73 -1.11 3.48
N GLN A 162 -15.31 -0.96 2.29
CA GLN A 162 -15.55 -2.06 1.35
C GLN A 162 -14.74 -1.86 0.07
N GLN A 163 -14.71 -0.65 -0.46
CA GLN A 163 -13.92 -0.29 -1.63
C GLN A 163 -13.03 0.90 -1.31
N VAL A 164 -11.77 0.81 -1.70
CA VAL A 164 -10.80 1.89 -1.56
C VAL A 164 -10.11 2.09 -2.90
N ASP A 165 -10.16 3.31 -3.44
CA ASP A 165 -9.38 3.70 -4.60
C ASP A 165 -8.70 5.06 -4.34
N ILE A 166 -7.43 5.01 -3.95
CA ILE A 166 -6.71 6.18 -3.44
C ILE A 166 -5.34 6.38 -4.11
N ASP A 167 -4.97 7.64 -4.24
CA ASP A 167 -3.58 8.13 -4.40
C ASP A 167 -3.21 9.01 -3.19
N SER A 168 -3.25 8.41 -2.00
CA SER A 168 -2.99 9.09 -0.72
C SER A 168 -1.85 8.44 0.03
N VAL A 169 -1.07 9.27 0.73
CA VAL A 169 -0.14 8.74 1.73
C VAL A 169 -0.97 8.16 2.88
N VAL A 170 -0.76 6.87 3.17
CA VAL A 170 -1.47 6.18 4.26
C VAL A 170 -0.48 5.84 5.37
N ASN A 171 -0.80 6.21 6.61
CA ASN A 171 -0.02 5.84 7.80
C ASN A 171 -0.94 5.23 8.85
N LEU A 172 -0.72 3.95 9.18
CA LEU A 172 -1.37 3.29 10.31
C LEU A 172 -0.31 2.94 11.35
N SER A 173 -0.47 3.46 12.57
CA SER A 173 0.54 3.29 13.62
C SER A 173 -0.08 3.01 14.98
N GLY A 174 0.59 2.20 15.80
CA GLY A 174 0.23 2.02 17.21
C GLY A 174 -0.71 0.84 17.46
N ALA A 175 -0.61 0.26 18.65
CA ALA A 175 -1.37 -0.92 19.03
C ALA A 175 -2.88 -0.66 19.02
N GLY A 176 -3.63 -1.59 18.44
CA GLY A 176 -5.09 -1.50 18.33
C GLY A 176 -5.60 -0.65 17.17
N THR A 177 -4.71 0.10 16.50
CA THR A 177 -5.03 0.81 15.26
C THR A 177 -5.32 -0.18 14.16
N ARG A 178 -6.44 0.01 13.44
CA ARG A 178 -6.89 -0.98 12.46
C ARG A 178 -7.58 -0.34 11.27
N TRP A 179 -7.31 -0.88 10.07
CA TRP A 179 -8.16 -0.66 8.91
C TRP A 179 -8.70 -2.01 8.40
N ASP A 180 -10.00 -2.19 8.51
CA ASP A 180 -10.76 -3.34 8.00
C ASP A 180 -11.41 -3.00 6.66
N ASN A 181 -10.81 -3.46 5.56
CA ASN A 181 -11.44 -3.40 4.25
C ASN A 181 -12.05 -4.76 3.88
N SER A 182 -13.32 -4.80 3.48
CA SER A 182 -14.00 -6.06 3.13
C SER A 182 -14.07 -6.32 1.62
N GLY A 183 -13.24 -5.65 0.81
CA GLY A 183 -13.29 -5.75 -0.64
C GLY A 183 -11.98 -5.34 -1.30
N VAL A 184 -12.02 -4.47 -2.31
CA VAL A 184 -10.82 -4.05 -3.03
C VAL A 184 -10.18 -2.86 -2.34
N PHE A 185 -8.88 -2.96 -2.06
CA PHE A 185 -8.07 -1.86 -1.57
C PHE A 185 -7.00 -1.54 -2.61
N ARG A 186 -7.13 -0.40 -3.29
CA ARG A 186 -6.14 0.09 -4.24
C ARG A 186 -5.48 1.35 -3.68
N ASN A 187 -4.16 1.29 -3.48
CA ASN A 187 -3.35 2.46 -3.17
C ASN A 187 -2.27 2.67 -4.23
N ARG A 188 -2.22 3.89 -4.76
CA ARG A 188 -1.26 4.32 -5.77
C ARG A 188 -0.21 5.30 -5.22
N ASN A 189 -0.04 5.37 -3.90
CA ASN A 189 0.96 6.17 -3.19
C ASN A 189 1.64 5.34 -2.07
N ASN A 190 2.39 6.02 -1.19
CA ASN A 190 3.06 5.38 -0.06
C ASN A 190 2.06 4.84 0.99
N LEU A 191 2.43 3.71 1.61
CA LEU A 191 1.67 3.06 2.69
C LEU A 191 2.62 2.63 3.80
N THR A 192 2.38 3.06 5.02
CA THR A 192 3.16 2.65 6.19
C THR A 192 2.26 1.99 7.22
N LEU A 193 2.62 0.78 7.64
CA LEU A 193 2.08 0.11 8.82
C LEU A 193 3.21 -0.07 9.83
N GLU A 194 2.99 0.38 11.05
CA GLU A 194 4.01 0.29 12.09
C GLU A 194 3.45 0.17 13.51
N ASN A 195 4.31 -0.19 14.45
CA ASN A 195 4.04 -0.13 15.88
C ASN A 195 2.77 -0.87 16.34
N GLY A 196 2.43 -2.01 15.72
CA GLY A 196 1.28 -2.83 16.10
C GLY A 196 -0.01 -2.55 15.31
N ALA A 197 0.06 -1.74 14.25
CA ALA A 197 -1.09 -1.47 13.39
C ALA A 197 -1.47 -2.67 12.50
N VAL A 198 -2.75 -2.78 12.18
CA VAL A 198 -3.25 -3.87 11.32
C VAL A 198 -4.07 -3.35 10.14
N LEU A 199 -3.75 -3.82 8.94
CA LEU A 199 -4.56 -3.63 7.73
C LEU A 199 -5.03 -5.00 7.24
N THR A 200 -6.34 -5.11 6.98
CA THR A 200 -6.91 -6.28 6.31
C THR A 200 -7.73 -5.90 5.09
N SER A 201 -7.66 -6.74 4.05
CA SER A 201 -8.42 -6.55 2.81
C SER A 201 -8.71 -7.87 2.12
N ASP A 202 -9.79 -7.96 1.35
CA ASP A 202 -9.96 -9.11 0.44
C ASP A 202 -8.92 -9.05 -0.68
N SER A 203 -8.89 -7.94 -1.42
CA SER A 203 -7.90 -7.71 -2.46
C SER A 203 -7.08 -6.46 -2.15
N LEU A 204 -5.76 -6.55 -2.31
CA LEU A 204 -4.85 -5.41 -2.19
C LEU A 204 -4.07 -5.19 -3.47
N LEU A 205 -4.17 -3.99 -4.03
CA LEU A 205 -3.48 -3.56 -5.24
C LEU A 205 -2.59 -2.37 -4.92
N LEU A 206 -1.28 -2.58 -5.03
CA LEU A 206 -0.28 -1.55 -4.79
C LEU A 206 0.40 -1.19 -6.11
N GLY A 207 0.44 0.09 -6.42
CA GLY A 207 1.07 0.62 -7.63
C GLY A 207 1.49 2.06 -7.42
N SER A 208 1.84 2.75 -8.51
CA SER A 208 2.08 4.19 -8.52
C SER A 208 1.14 4.92 -9.48
N ALA A 209 0.65 6.07 -9.04
CA ALA A 209 -0.12 7.00 -9.87
C ALA A 209 0.79 7.89 -10.73
N ILE A 210 2.07 8.02 -10.36
CA ILE A 210 3.00 8.96 -10.99
C ILE A 210 4.12 8.18 -11.67
N SER A 211 4.20 8.29 -13.00
CA SER A 211 5.13 7.52 -13.85
C SER A 211 6.62 7.75 -13.56
N SER A 212 6.96 8.83 -12.85
CA SER A 212 8.34 9.20 -12.49
C SER A 212 8.67 8.95 -11.01
N ARG A 213 7.73 8.41 -10.22
CA ARG A 213 7.90 8.26 -8.77
C ARG A 213 7.58 6.85 -8.30
N SER A 214 8.60 6.18 -7.79
CA SER A 214 8.42 4.92 -7.09
C SER A 214 7.70 5.09 -5.76
N ASN A 215 6.90 4.10 -5.41
CA ASN A 215 6.18 4.08 -4.15
C ASN A 215 6.83 3.15 -3.15
N GLN A 216 6.75 3.56 -1.88
CA GLN A 216 7.29 2.87 -0.74
C GLN A 216 6.14 2.36 0.13
N VAL A 217 6.13 1.05 0.36
CA VAL A 217 5.20 0.36 1.24
C VAL A 217 6.01 -0.27 2.35
N ASN A 218 5.89 0.25 3.57
CA ASN A 218 6.70 -0.18 4.71
C ASN A 218 5.82 -0.86 5.75
N ILE A 219 6.11 -2.12 6.04
CA ILE A 219 5.40 -2.95 7.03
C ILE A 219 6.44 -3.37 8.06
N THR A 220 6.43 -2.72 9.23
CA THR A 220 7.54 -2.83 10.19
C THR A 220 7.08 -2.91 11.65
N GLY A 221 7.89 -3.54 12.48
CA GLY A 221 7.70 -3.63 13.92
C GLY A 221 6.81 -4.80 14.36
N GLN A 222 7.11 -5.31 15.54
CA GLN A 222 6.40 -6.42 16.16
C GLN A 222 4.91 -6.10 16.37
N GLY A 223 4.06 -7.10 16.10
CA GLY A 223 2.60 -6.97 16.20
C GLY A 223 1.93 -6.21 15.05
N THR A 224 2.71 -5.57 14.16
CA THR A 224 2.19 -4.98 12.93
C THR A 224 1.82 -6.09 11.95
N ARG A 225 0.64 -6.01 11.32
CA ARG A 225 0.15 -7.05 10.41
C ARG A 225 -0.52 -6.50 9.16
N LEU A 226 -0.11 -7.01 8.00
CA LEU A 226 -0.83 -6.88 6.74
C LEU A 226 -1.39 -8.26 6.35
N ALA A 227 -2.70 -8.44 6.41
CA ALA A 227 -3.33 -9.73 6.11
C ALA A 227 -4.43 -9.58 5.05
N VAL A 228 -4.28 -10.24 3.92
CA VAL A 228 -5.21 -10.12 2.79
C VAL A 228 -5.61 -11.48 2.22
N GLN A 229 -6.66 -11.55 1.39
CA GLN A 229 -6.90 -12.77 0.62
C GLN A 229 -5.96 -12.82 -0.60
N SER A 230 -5.94 -11.77 -1.41
CA SER A 230 -5.09 -11.70 -2.61
C SER A 230 -4.32 -10.39 -2.66
N MET A 231 -3.04 -10.43 -3.03
CA MET A 231 -2.22 -9.24 -3.20
C MET A 231 -1.66 -9.13 -4.62
N THR A 232 -1.71 -7.93 -5.20
CA THR A 232 -0.92 -7.56 -6.39
C THR A 232 0.04 -6.43 -6.04
N LEU A 233 1.33 -6.70 -6.16
CA LEU A 233 2.41 -5.77 -5.88
C LEU A 233 3.03 -5.25 -7.17
N GLY A 234 2.87 -3.95 -7.43
CA GLY A 234 3.30 -3.28 -8.65
C GLY A 234 2.24 -3.40 -9.75
N THR A 235 1.27 -2.49 -9.78
CA THR A 235 0.24 -2.41 -10.83
C THR A 235 0.56 -1.38 -11.94
N SER A 236 1.69 -0.68 -11.83
CA SER A 236 2.18 0.33 -12.78
C SER A 236 3.55 -0.05 -13.36
N ASP A 237 3.90 0.54 -14.50
CA ASP A 237 5.26 0.48 -15.08
C ASP A 237 6.34 1.05 -14.14
N THR A 238 5.94 1.93 -13.23
CA THR A 238 6.75 2.52 -12.19
C THR A 238 6.84 1.59 -10.98
N ARG A 239 8.03 1.53 -10.39
CA ARG A 239 8.34 0.51 -9.38
C ARG A 239 7.64 0.78 -8.05
N THR A 240 7.02 -0.27 -7.49
CA THR A 240 6.48 -0.28 -6.13
C THR A 240 7.34 -1.20 -5.27
N PHE A 241 7.87 -0.68 -4.17
CA PHE A 241 8.69 -1.41 -3.21
C PHE A 241 7.89 -1.68 -1.95
N LEU A 242 7.72 -2.95 -1.58
CA LEU A 242 7.24 -3.35 -0.27
C LEU A 242 8.41 -3.84 0.57
N THR A 243 8.64 -3.22 1.72
CA THR A 243 9.64 -3.64 2.71
C THR A 243 8.92 -4.25 3.91
N LEU A 244 9.26 -5.50 4.24
CA LEU A 244 8.73 -6.25 5.37
C LEU A 244 9.85 -6.49 6.39
N SER A 245 9.82 -5.77 7.52
CA SER A 245 10.93 -5.71 8.47
C SER A 245 10.51 -5.86 9.93
N ASP A 246 11.51 -6.07 10.79
CA ASP A 246 11.43 -5.92 12.24
C ASP A 246 10.30 -6.73 12.91
N GLY A 247 10.09 -7.95 12.42
CA GLY A 247 9.12 -8.90 12.94
C GLY A 247 7.67 -8.67 12.51
N ALA A 248 7.37 -7.67 11.68
CA ALA A 248 6.02 -7.46 11.16
C ALA A 248 5.56 -8.63 10.29
N GLU A 249 4.24 -8.87 10.23
CA GLU A 249 3.66 -10.04 9.58
C GLU A 249 2.94 -9.69 8.27
N LEU A 250 3.18 -10.50 7.23
CA LEU A 250 2.48 -10.43 5.95
C LEU A 250 1.84 -11.78 5.61
N SER A 251 0.55 -11.79 5.30
CA SER A 251 -0.15 -12.97 4.77
C SER A 251 -1.06 -12.62 3.59
N ALA A 252 -1.09 -13.51 2.59
CA ALA A 252 -2.03 -13.47 1.48
C ALA A 252 -2.53 -14.89 1.18
N THR A 253 -3.77 -15.23 1.56
CA THR A 253 -4.31 -16.60 1.52
C THR A 253 -4.30 -17.22 0.12
N ASN A 254 -4.59 -16.43 -0.91
CA ASN A 254 -4.56 -16.81 -2.33
C ASN A 254 -3.24 -16.40 -3.01
N GLY A 255 -2.27 -15.91 -2.23
CA GLY A 255 -0.94 -15.57 -2.69
C GLY A 255 -0.72 -14.10 -3.07
N ILE A 256 0.54 -13.80 -3.35
CA ILE A 256 1.05 -12.51 -3.81
C ILE A 256 1.44 -12.65 -5.28
N LEU A 257 0.86 -11.83 -6.14
CA LEU A 257 1.29 -11.62 -7.51
C LEU A 257 2.24 -10.41 -7.57
N ILE A 258 3.50 -10.63 -7.92
CA ILE A 258 4.49 -9.57 -8.08
C ILE A 258 4.62 -9.23 -9.57
N SER A 259 4.19 -8.01 -9.91
CA SER A 259 4.05 -7.51 -11.28
C SER A 259 3.01 -8.24 -12.12
N THR A 260 2.38 -7.52 -13.04
CA THR A 260 1.33 -7.94 -13.97
C THR A 260 1.62 -7.33 -15.34
N THR A 261 0.71 -7.55 -16.29
CA THR A 261 0.63 -6.73 -17.49
C THR A 261 -0.31 -5.55 -17.20
N SER A 262 0.08 -4.34 -17.58
CA SER A 262 -0.75 -3.14 -17.49
C SER A 262 -1.89 -3.17 -18.52
N ASN A 263 -2.83 -2.24 -18.41
CA ASN A 263 -3.89 -2.01 -19.39
C ASN A 263 -3.38 -1.58 -20.79
N ILE A 264 -2.13 -1.12 -20.89
CA ILE A 264 -1.46 -0.75 -22.15
C ILE A 264 -0.44 -1.81 -22.60
N ASN A 265 -0.56 -3.04 -22.11
CA ASN A 265 0.29 -4.19 -22.47
C ASN A 265 1.78 -4.03 -22.11
N THR A 266 2.10 -3.27 -21.06
CA THR A 266 3.46 -3.14 -20.53
C THR A 266 3.63 -3.93 -19.25
N ALA A 267 4.76 -4.61 -19.08
CA ALA A 267 5.09 -5.28 -17.82
C ALA A 267 5.23 -4.25 -16.69
N THR A 268 4.50 -4.43 -15.59
CA THR A 268 4.58 -3.59 -14.40
C THR A 268 5.79 -3.97 -13.53
N ARG A 269 6.03 -3.23 -12.45
CA ARG A 269 7.24 -3.41 -11.62
C ARG A 269 6.93 -3.43 -10.12
N GLY A 270 6.97 -4.62 -9.52
CA GLY A 270 6.84 -4.84 -8.07
C GLY A 270 8.12 -5.42 -7.45
N THR A 271 8.42 -5.03 -6.21
CA THR A 271 9.52 -5.60 -5.40
C THR A 271 9.02 -5.90 -4.00
N LEU A 272 9.14 -7.15 -3.55
CA LEU A 272 9.03 -7.51 -2.15
C LEU A 272 10.43 -7.65 -1.56
N ALA A 273 10.75 -6.87 -0.54
CA ALA A 273 11.98 -6.95 0.24
C ALA A 273 11.68 -7.44 1.66
N VAL A 274 12.44 -8.43 2.13
CA VAL A 274 12.37 -8.96 3.49
C VAL A 274 13.64 -8.54 4.23
N GLY A 275 13.45 -7.83 5.35
CA GLY A 275 14.50 -7.10 6.05
C GLY A 275 14.52 -5.63 5.62
N GLY A 276 15.70 -5.10 5.31
CA GLY A 276 15.91 -3.72 4.92
C GLY A 276 15.46 -3.38 3.50
N PRO A 277 15.30 -2.09 3.18
CA PRO A 277 14.77 -1.64 1.90
C PRO A 277 15.73 -1.91 0.74
N VAL A 278 15.18 -1.93 -0.47
CA VAL A 278 15.92 -1.97 -1.74
C VAL A 278 15.43 -0.88 -2.67
N VAL A 279 16.30 -0.42 -3.57
CA VAL A 279 15.98 0.62 -4.56
C VAL A 279 16.50 0.22 -5.92
N THR A 280 15.98 0.85 -6.97
CA THR A 280 16.55 0.70 -8.32
C THR A 280 17.95 1.31 -8.35
N ASP A 281 18.91 0.57 -8.91
CA ASP A 281 20.25 1.07 -9.18
C ASP A 281 20.36 1.42 -10.67
N PRO A 282 20.44 2.71 -11.03
CA PRO A 282 20.51 3.13 -12.43
C PRO A 282 21.84 2.77 -13.10
N ASN A 283 22.88 2.41 -12.33
CA ASN A 283 24.20 2.07 -12.85
C ASN A 283 24.34 0.56 -13.16
N ARG A 284 23.33 -0.24 -12.81
CA ARG A 284 23.34 -1.69 -13.02
C ARG A 284 22.47 -2.10 -14.20
N THR A 285 22.84 -3.20 -14.84
CA THR A 285 22.12 -3.77 -15.98
C THR A 285 20.73 -4.27 -15.57
N ASP A 286 19.90 -4.60 -16.55
CA ASP A 286 18.57 -5.17 -16.32
C ASP A 286 18.60 -6.46 -15.47
N ILE A 287 19.68 -7.24 -15.53
CA ILE A 287 19.87 -8.47 -14.76
C ILE A 287 20.07 -8.18 -13.26
N ASP A 288 20.61 -7.02 -12.88
CA ASP A 288 20.96 -6.65 -11.50
C ASP A 288 20.48 -5.22 -11.14
N SER A 289 19.28 -4.85 -11.56
CA SER A 289 18.80 -3.46 -11.51
C SER A 289 18.44 -2.91 -10.12
N VAL A 290 18.78 -3.60 -9.02
CA VAL A 290 18.46 -3.17 -7.66
C VAL A 290 19.65 -3.25 -6.72
N THR A 291 19.70 -2.34 -5.75
CA THR A 291 20.70 -2.31 -4.68
C THR A 291 20.01 -2.22 -3.32
N ALA A 292 20.68 -2.73 -2.29
CA ALA A 292 20.19 -2.75 -0.92
C ALA A 292 20.55 -1.48 -0.16
N GLY A 293 19.61 -1.02 0.68
CA GLY A 293 19.89 -0.09 1.78
C GLY A 293 20.45 -0.82 2.99
N ALA A 294 20.40 -0.17 4.16
CA ALA A 294 20.81 -0.80 5.42
C ALA A 294 19.95 -2.05 5.71
N ALA A 295 20.60 -3.14 6.07
CA ALA A 295 19.91 -4.37 6.50
C ALA A 295 19.16 -4.15 7.81
N GLN A 296 18.03 -4.84 7.98
CA GLN A 296 17.18 -4.80 9.17
C GLN A 296 16.79 -6.23 9.59
N ALA A 297 16.19 -6.42 10.77
CA ALA A 297 15.64 -7.72 11.11
C ALA A 297 14.54 -8.08 10.10
N ALA A 298 14.43 -9.36 9.75
CA ALA A 298 13.40 -9.78 8.80
C ALA A 298 12.00 -9.60 9.41
N GLY A 299 11.04 -9.21 8.59
CA GLY A 299 9.63 -9.49 8.91
C GLY A 299 9.25 -10.92 8.54
N ARG A 300 8.07 -11.34 8.97
CA ARG A 300 7.57 -12.72 8.90
C ARG A 300 6.56 -12.82 7.76
N LEU A 301 6.92 -13.59 6.74
CA LEU A 301 5.97 -13.99 5.70
C LEU A 301 5.25 -15.27 6.15
N ASP A 302 3.91 -15.29 6.08
CA ASP A 302 3.14 -16.50 6.35
C ASP A 302 3.58 -17.62 5.39
N PRO A 303 4.03 -18.79 5.89
CA PRO A 303 4.52 -19.89 5.05
C PRO A 303 3.51 -20.40 4.00
N GLN A 304 2.21 -20.22 4.22
CA GLN A 304 1.16 -20.61 3.27
C GLN A 304 0.97 -19.61 2.13
N THR A 305 1.57 -18.42 2.22
CA THR A 305 1.48 -17.40 1.17
C THR A 305 2.35 -17.80 -0.02
N ALA A 306 1.74 -18.21 -1.13
CA ALA A 306 2.46 -18.42 -2.38
C ALA A 306 2.89 -17.08 -3.00
N ILE A 307 4.11 -17.02 -3.54
CA ILE A 307 4.59 -15.85 -4.30
C ILE A 307 4.70 -16.23 -5.77
N THR A 308 4.01 -15.48 -6.62
CA THR A 308 4.03 -15.66 -8.08
C THR A 308 4.60 -14.42 -8.75
N PHE A 309 5.61 -14.58 -9.58
CA PHE A 309 6.12 -13.53 -10.45
C PHE A 309 5.33 -13.50 -11.77
N GLY A 310 4.63 -12.40 -12.05
CA GLY A 310 3.80 -12.30 -13.26
C GLY A 310 4.62 -12.07 -14.53
N THR A 311 5.13 -10.85 -14.73
CA THR A 311 5.69 -10.41 -16.02
C THR A 311 7.21 -10.35 -16.13
N GLY A 312 7.97 -11.21 -15.43
CA GLY A 312 9.45 -11.23 -15.54
C GLY A 312 10.15 -10.11 -14.74
N ASN A 313 9.46 -9.00 -14.48
CA ASN A 313 10.00 -7.80 -13.83
C ASN A 313 9.78 -7.72 -12.31
N GLY A 314 9.10 -8.72 -11.74
CA GLY A 314 8.86 -8.85 -10.31
C GLY A 314 10.11 -9.31 -9.57
N HIS A 315 10.39 -8.72 -8.40
CA HIS A 315 11.57 -9.05 -7.61
C HIS A 315 11.18 -9.45 -6.18
N LEU A 316 11.90 -10.44 -5.64
CA LEU A 316 11.93 -10.80 -4.23
C LEU A 316 13.36 -10.56 -3.75
N ALA A 317 13.55 -9.84 -2.65
CA ALA A 317 14.87 -9.49 -2.15
C ALA A 317 15.01 -9.79 -0.67
N PHE A 318 16.17 -10.32 -0.28
CA PHE A 318 16.55 -10.58 1.10
C PHE A 318 17.71 -9.65 1.48
N ASN A 319 17.47 -8.81 2.48
CA ASN A 319 18.45 -7.87 3.01
C ASN A 319 18.31 -7.79 4.52
N HIS A 320 18.61 -8.89 5.22
CA HIS A 320 18.27 -9.01 6.63
C HIS A 320 19.48 -9.26 7.54
N THR A 321 19.30 -9.00 8.83
CA THR A 321 20.30 -9.26 9.88
C THR A 321 20.11 -10.60 10.60
N ASP A 322 19.00 -11.31 10.34
CA ASP A 322 18.73 -12.60 10.96
C ASP A 322 19.83 -13.62 10.63
N THR A 323 20.18 -14.47 11.62
CA THR A 323 21.30 -15.41 11.50
C THR A 323 21.05 -16.52 10.49
N ASP A 324 19.80 -16.95 10.35
CA ASP A 324 19.35 -17.96 9.39
C ASP A 324 17.84 -17.83 9.14
N LEU A 325 17.47 -17.07 8.11
CA LEU A 325 16.08 -16.85 7.72
C LEU A 325 15.57 -18.03 6.89
N GLN A 326 14.52 -18.68 7.37
CA GLN A 326 13.84 -19.78 6.68
C GLN A 326 12.61 -19.28 5.94
N VAL A 327 12.57 -19.51 4.62
CA VAL A 327 11.46 -19.13 3.74
C VAL A 327 10.90 -20.39 3.11
N ALA A 328 9.82 -20.92 3.69
CA ALA A 328 9.17 -22.15 3.27
C ALA A 328 8.08 -21.93 2.18
N ASN A 329 7.96 -20.69 1.70
CA ASN A 329 6.94 -20.29 0.73
C ASN A 329 7.18 -20.93 -0.64
N THR A 330 6.09 -21.27 -1.33
CA THR A 330 6.12 -21.64 -2.75
C THR A 330 6.45 -20.42 -3.61
N LEU A 331 7.43 -20.55 -4.50
CA LEU A 331 7.82 -19.53 -5.46
C LEU A 331 7.53 -20.00 -6.90
N ASN A 332 6.75 -19.21 -7.64
CA ASN A 332 6.31 -19.50 -9.00
C ASN A 332 6.54 -18.34 -9.96
N GLY A 333 6.48 -18.61 -11.26
CA GLY A 333 6.60 -17.61 -12.33
C GLY A 333 8.03 -17.27 -12.71
N THR A 334 8.17 -16.34 -13.66
CA THR A 334 9.47 -15.81 -14.08
C THR A 334 9.73 -14.49 -13.38
N GLY A 335 10.79 -14.41 -12.58
CA GLY A 335 11.14 -13.19 -11.84
C GLY A 335 12.61 -13.13 -11.45
N ARG A 336 12.91 -12.32 -10.44
CA ARG A 336 14.26 -12.22 -9.88
C ARG A 336 14.27 -12.36 -8.37
N VAL A 337 15.19 -13.17 -7.86
CA VAL A 337 15.44 -13.32 -6.43
C VAL A 337 16.80 -12.72 -6.10
N TYR A 338 16.85 -11.82 -5.14
CA TYR A 338 18.07 -11.14 -4.69
C TYR A 338 18.44 -11.54 -3.27
N ALA A 339 19.73 -11.75 -3.01
CA ALA A 339 20.29 -11.83 -1.67
C ALA A 339 21.39 -10.78 -1.51
N PHE A 340 21.26 -9.92 -0.51
CA PHE A 340 22.17 -8.82 -0.23
C PHE A 340 22.89 -8.96 1.11
N ASN A 341 22.18 -9.39 2.14
CA ASN A 341 22.71 -9.59 3.49
C ASN A 341 21.91 -10.70 4.20
N GLY A 342 22.55 -11.36 5.16
CA GLY A 342 21.99 -12.45 5.93
C GLY A 342 22.21 -13.82 5.29
N ASN A 343 21.88 -14.86 6.05
CA ASN A 343 21.78 -16.22 5.53
C ASN A 343 20.29 -16.52 5.31
N THR A 344 19.90 -16.80 4.07
CA THR A 344 18.52 -17.16 3.71
C THR A 344 18.48 -18.56 3.13
N THR A 345 17.54 -19.37 3.61
CA THR A 345 17.22 -20.68 3.05
C THR A 345 15.82 -20.67 2.46
N LEU A 346 15.73 -20.88 1.14
CA LEU A 346 14.46 -21.12 0.45
C LEU A 346 14.19 -22.62 0.49
N SER A 347 13.27 -23.03 1.36
CA SER A 347 12.94 -24.43 1.65
C SER A 347 11.59 -24.89 1.12
N GLY A 348 10.77 -23.95 0.62
CA GLY A 348 9.49 -24.25 -0.03
C GLY A 348 9.63 -24.87 -1.42
N ASP A 349 8.51 -24.99 -2.12
CA ASP A 349 8.50 -25.47 -3.51
C ASP A 349 9.00 -24.37 -4.46
N LEU A 350 10.11 -24.68 -5.15
CA LEU A 350 10.77 -23.80 -6.12
C LEU A 350 10.67 -24.34 -7.55
N THR A 351 9.95 -25.44 -7.79
CA THR A 351 9.90 -26.10 -9.10
C THR A 351 9.33 -25.20 -10.21
N GLY A 352 8.44 -24.27 -9.83
CA GLY A 352 7.91 -23.23 -10.70
C GLY A 352 8.70 -21.92 -10.72
N LEU A 353 9.79 -21.79 -9.95
CA LEU A 353 10.61 -20.58 -9.98
C LEU A 353 11.51 -20.59 -11.23
N ALA A 354 11.30 -19.62 -12.12
CA ALA A 354 12.17 -19.37 -13.27
C ALA A 354 12.72 -17.93 -13.25
N GLY A 355 13.76 -17.67 -14.05
CA GLY A 355 14.38 -16.36 -14.16
C GLY A 355 15.71 -16.28 -13.42
N SER A 356 15.99 -15.16 -12.76
CA SER A 356 17.33 -14.91 -12.22
C SER A 356 17.41 -15.00 -10.71
N VAL A 357 18.50 -15.56 -10.21
CA VAL A 357 18.93 -15.43 -8.82
C VAL A 357 20.22 -14.63 -8.81
N VAL A 358 20.26 -13.58 -8.00
CA VAL A 358 21.39 -12.65 -7.89
C VAL A 358 21.82 -12.57 -6.43
N VAL A 359 23.07 -12.97 -6.15
CA VAL A 359 23.64 -12.95 -4.80
C VAL A 359 24.74 -11.91 -4.76
N ARG A 360 24.47 -10.78 -4.08
CA ARG A 360 25.40 -9.66 -3.91
C ARG A 360 26.07 -9.62 -2.55
N GLY A 361 25.55 -10.38 -1.60
CA GLY A 361 26.15 -10.57 -0.28
C GLY A 361 25.41 -11.64 0.49
N GLY A 362 25.93 -11.98 1.67
CA GLY A 362 25.37 -13.03 2.51
C GLY A 362 25.42 -14.42 1.85
N ARG A 363 24.49 -15.28 2.24
CA ARG A 363 24.37 -16.66 1.74
C ARG A 363 22.92 -16.95 1.38
N LEU A 364 22.67 -17.44 0.17
CA LEU A 364 21.36 -17.92 -0.29
C LEU A 364 21.42 -19.41 -0.57
N VAL A 365 20.52 -20.17 0.03
CA VAL A 365 20.36 -21.62 -0.20
C VAL A 365 19.06 -21.88 -0.93
N LEU A 366 19.13 -22.53 -2.09
CA LEU A 366 17.99 -23.09 -2.81
C LEU A 366 17.90 -24.58 -2.45
N SER A 367 16.94 -24.94 -1.60
CA SER A 367 16.91 -26.29 -0.99
C SER A 367 16.40 -27.36 -1.94
N GLY A 368 15.52 -27.00 -2.87
CA GLY A 368 14.87 -27.90 -3.82
C GLY A 368 15.25 -27.64 -5.28
N ASN A 369 14.55 -28.34 -6.18
CA ASN A 369 14.70 -28.14 -7.62
C ASN A 369 14.11 -26.80 -8.06
N VAL A 370 14.71 -26.18 -9.07
CA VAL A 370 14.34 -24.85 -9.60
C VAL A 370 14.08 -24.94 -11.10
N ASP A 371 13.05 -24.24 -11.60
CA ASP A 371 12.70 -24.16 -13.04
C ASP A 371 12.51 -25.55 -13.70
N GLN A 372 11.71 -26.40 -13.05
CA GLN A 372 11.35 -27.73 -13.54
C GLN A 372 10.00 -27.73 -14.27
N LEU A 373 9.14 -26.73 -14.02
CA LEU A 373 7.82 -26.63 -14.62
C LEU A 373 7.80 -25.66 -15.80
N ASN A 374 7.31 -26.12 -16.95
CA ASN A 374 7.04 -25.24 -18.09
C ASN A 374 5.71 -24.51 -17.91
N GLN A 375 5.77 -23.31 -17.32
CA GLN A 375 4.60 -22.47 -17.08
C GLN A 375 4.05 -21.77 -18.33
N ARG A 376 4.77 -21.81 -19.46
CA ARG A 376 4.38 -21.12 -20.71
C ARG A 376 3.89 -22.08 -21.81
N GLY A 377 3.75 -23.37 -21.50
CA GLY A 377 3.39 -24.42 -22.45
C GLY A 377 4.58 -24.86 -23.32
N ASN A 378 4.49 -26.01 -23.96
CA ASN A 378 5.62 -26.63 -24.67
C ASN A 378 5.79 -26.10 -26.10
N THR A 379 6.57 -25.04 -26.29
CA THR A 379 6.87 -24.43 -27.60
C THR A 379 8.36 -24.12 -27.70
N ALA A 380 8.93 -24.01 -28.91
CA ALA A 380 10.36 -23.75 -29.09
C ALA A 380 10.85 -22.43 -28.43
N THR A 381 9.94 -21.51 -28.10
CA THR A 381 10.23 -20.21 -27.49
C THR A 381 10.11 -20.20 -25.97
N THR A 382 9.63 -21.28 -25.34
CA THR A 382 9.33 -21.32 -23.89
C THR A 382 10.42 -21.96 -23.05
N GLN A 383 11.67 -21.64 -23.35
CA GLN A 383 12.85 -22.25 -22.76
C GLN A 383 13.03 -21.98 -21.25
N SER A 384 13.87 -22.79 -20.61
CA SER A 384 14.36 -22.58 -19.24
C SER A 384 15.22 -21.32 -19.17
N LEU A 385 14.94 -20.42 -18.23
CA LEU A 385 15.61 -19.11 -18.15
C LEU A 385 16.35 -18.92 -16.82
N SER A 386 16.87 -20.00 -16.24
CA SER A 386 17.58 -19.96 -14.98
C SER A 386 18.93 -19.26 -15.13
N ARG A 387 19.07 -18.09 -14.49
CA ARG A 387 20.31 -17.30 -14.51
C ARG A 387 20.83 -17.08 -13.10
N PHE A 388 21.97 -17.68 -12.77
CA PHE A 388 22.64 -17.53 -11.49
C PHE A 388 23.76 -16.50 -11.60
N ASN A 389 23.69 -15.46 -10.77
CA ASN A 389 24.65 -14.37 -10.77
C ASN A 389 25.20 -14.18 -9.35
N VAL A 390 26.48 -14.42 -9.14
CA VAL A 390 27.08 -14.40 -7.79
C VAL A 390 28.21 -13.38 -7.75
N GLY A 391 28.03 -12.31 -6.97
CA GLY A 391 29.08 -11.34 -6.61
C GLY A 391 29.66 -11.65 -5.22
N ASN A 392 29.63 -10.69 -4.30
CA ASN A 392 30.26 -10.80 -2.96
C ASN A 392 29.51 -11.69 -1.95
N GLY A 393 28.83 -12.76 -2.39
CA GLY A 393 28.12 -13.68 -1.50
C GLY A 393 28.26 -15.12 -1.92
N THR A 394 27.44 -15.99 -1.31
CA THR A 394 27.44 -17.43 -1.59
C THR A 394 26.07 -17.90 -2.05
N LEU A 395 26.01 -18.58 -3.19
CA LEU A 395 24.83 -19.32 -3.63
C LEU A 395 25.07 -20.82 -3.42
N VAL A 396 24.11 -21.49 -2.79
CA VAL A 396 24.09 -22.96 -2.67
C VAL A 396 22.82 -23.49 -3.33
N VAL A 397 22.98 -24.43 -4.25
CA VAL A 397 21.88 -25.10 -4.93
C VAL A 397 21.93 -26.57 -4.58
N ASN A 398 20.96 -27.04 -3.78
CA ASN A 398 20.89 -28.43 -3.32
C ASN A 398 20.04 -29.33 -4.24
N GLY A 399 19.37 -28.75 -5.23
CA GLY A 399 18.57 -29.47 -6.22
C GLY A 399 19.08 -29.33 -7.66
N ILE A 400 18.24 -29.74 -8.61
CA ILE A 400 18.46 -29.54 -10.04
C ILE A 400 17.93 -28.16 -10.44
N ALA A 401 18.73 -27.41 -11.19
CA ALA A 401 18.34 -26.10 -11.71
C ALA A 401 18.17 -26.13 -13.23
N GLY A 402 17.05 -25.56 -13.68
CA GLY A 402 16.70 -25.47 -15.07
C GLY A 402 16.26 -26.80 -15.67
N ARG A 403 15.81 -26.73 -16.92
CA ARG A 403 15.32 -27.87 -17.69
C ARG A 403 15.79 -27.81 -19.14
N THR A 404 15.96 -28.97 -19.76
CA THR A 404 16.33 -29.08 -21.19
C THR A 404 15.08 -29.08 -22.05
N GLU A 405 14.97 -28.13 -22.98
CA GLU A 405 13.91 -28.12 -23.97
C GLU A 405 14.49 -27.94 -25.37
N PHE A 406 14.11 -28.83 -26.29
CA PHE A 406 14.46 -28.77 -27.71
C PHE A 406 15.97 -28.64 -28.01
N GLY A 407 16.85 -29.15 -27.13
CA GLY A 407 18.30 -29.17 -27.35
C GLY A 407 19.00 -27.80 -27.28
N THR A 408 18.33 -26.74 -26.81
CA THR A 408 18.94 -25.41 -26.61
C THR A 408 19.09 -25.10 -25.13
N TYR A 409 20.30 -24.76 -24.69
CA TYR A 409 20.58 -24.34 -23.32
C TYR A 409 20.54 -22.81 -23.21
N THR A 410 19.63 -22.27 -22.41
CA THR A 410 19.55 -20.82 -22.10
C THR A 410 19.83 -20.51 -20.63
N ASN A 411 20.13 -21.53 -19.84
CA ASN A 411 20.58 -21.38 -18.46
C ASN A 411 22.03 -20.88 -18.42
N SER A 412 22.33 -20.00 -17.47
CA SER A 412 23.69 -19.48 -17.28
C SER A 412 24.02 -19.32 -15.81
N ALA A 413 25.30 -19.43 -15.50
CA ALA A 413 25.87 -19.08 -14.22
C ALA A 413 27.10 -18.20 -14.46
N GLN A 414 27.20 -17.07 -13.76
CA GLN A 414 28.37 -16.20 -13.84
C GLN A 414 28.72 -15.63 -12.47
N VAL A 415 30.02 -15.40 -12.28
CA VAL A 415 30.54 -14.61 -11.17
C VAL A 415 30.57 -13.16 -11.62
N LEU A 416 29.99 -12.28 -10.83
CA LEU A 416 29.95 -10.84 -11.09
C LEU A 416 31.08 -10.14 -10.34
N ASP A 417 31.58 -9.04 -10.92
CA ASP A 417 32.49 -8.16 -10.19
C ASP A 417 31.84 -7.67 -8.89
N GLY A 418 32.69 -7.55 -7.86
CA GLY A 418 32.31 -7.28 -6.47
C GLY A 418 31.71 -5.91 -6.24
#